data_AF-A0A536XPL2-F1
#
_entry.id   AF-A0A536XPL2-F1
#
_cell.length_a   1.000
_cell.length_b   1.000
_cell.length_c   1.000
_cell.angle_alpha   90.00
_cell.angle_beta   90.00
_cell.angle_gamma   90.00
#
_symmetry.space_group_name_H-M   'P 1'
#
loop_
_entity.id
_entity.type
_entity.pdbx_description
1 polymer ?
#
loop_
_entity_poly.entity_id
_entity_poly.type
_entity_poly.pdbx_seq_one_letter_code
_entity_poly.pdbx_strand_id
1 'polypeptide(L)'
;METKADSRPYTAFAEQYVGLETDIRGMLTRNQARALNPESTEISRIILNLFIKHKEQHKARNTYSDGNAKLDRNRFARLFASAASAEEAKKLSVDDKDDSKDSK
;
A
#
# COMPACT_ATOMS: atom_id res chain seq x y z
N MET A 1 -4.57 -18.82 -12.42
CA MET A 1 -4.76 -18.05 -13.67
C MET A 1 -5.37 -16.71 -13.30
N GLU A 2 -4.93 -15.61 -13.91
CA GLU A 2 -5.61 -14.32 -13.73
C GLU A 2 -6.99 -14.35 -14.37
N THR A 3 -7.98 -13.73 -13.72
CA THR A 3 -9.29 -13.50 -14.30
C THR A 3 -9.14 -12.70 -15.58
N LYS A 4 -9.71 -13.13 -16.71
CA LYS A 4 -9.64 -12.40 -17.99
C LYS A 4 -10.30 -11.02 -17.86
N ALA A 5 -9.85 -10.03 -18.62
CA ALA A 5 -10.41 -8.67 -18.56
C ALA A 5 -11.94 -8.62 -18.71
N ASP A 6 -12.51 -9.41 -19.63
CA ASP A 6 -13.95 -9.49 -19.88
C ASP A 6 -14.74 -10.12 -18.71
N SER A 7 -14.03 -10.76 -17.77
CA SER A 7 -14.58 -11.36 -16.56
C SER A 7 -14.27 -10.53 -15.31
N ARG A 8 -13.95 -9.24 -15.47
CA ARG A 8 -13.72 -8.30 -14.38
C ARG A 8 -14.82 -7.22 -14.29
N PRO A 9 -16.10 -7.55 -14.08
CA PRO A 9 -17.08 -6.55 -13.70
C PRO A 9 -16.81 -6.10 -12.26
N TYR A 10 -17.03 -4.82 -11.95
CA TYR A 10 -16.74 -4.27 -10.63
C TYR A 10 -17.46 -5.04 -9.50
N THR A 11 -18.72 -5.43 -9.74
CA THR A 11 -19.56 -6.14 -8.77
C THR A 11 -18.95 -7.45 -8.29
N ALA A 12 -18.20 -8.17 -9.14
CA ALA A 12 -17.52 -9.40 -8.75
C ALA A 12 -16.36 -9.18 -7.75
N PHE A 13 -15.90 -7.94 -7.59
CA PHE A 13 -14.76 -7.58 -6.73
C PHE A 13 -15.14 -6.55 -5.65
N ALA A 14 -16.41 -6.14 -5.58
CA ALA A 14 -16.85 -5.03 -4.72
C ALA A 14 -16.55 -5.29 -3.23
N GLU A 15 -16.80 -6.51 -2.75
CA GLU A 15 -16.50 -6.91 -1.36
C GLU A 15 -14.98 -6.88 -1.09
N GLN A 16 -14.18 -7.39 -2.03
CA GLN A 16 -12.72 -7.38 -1.92
C GLN A 16 -12.17 -5.95 -1.87
N TYR A 17 -12.76 -5.02 -2.63
CA TYR A 17 -12.39 -3.61 -2.55
C TYR A 17 -12.62 -3.02 -1.16
N VAL A 18 -13.73 -3.37 -0.50
CA VAL A 18 -14.03 -2.89 0.86
C VAL A 18 -13.03 -3.44 1.87
N GLY A 19 -12.71 -4.73 1.80
CA GLY A 19 -11.72 -5.35 2.67
C GLY A 19 -10.34 -4.71 2.52
N LEU A 20 -9.85 -4.62 1.27
CA LEU A 20 -8.54 -4.04 0.97
C LEU A 20 -8.45 -2.56 1.35
N GLU A 21 -9.51 -1.76 1.12
CA GLU A 21 -9.52 -0.37 1.56
C GLU A 21 -9.42 -0.26 3.08
N THR A 22 -10.14 -1.12 3.81
CA THR A 22 -10.10 -1.18 5.27
C THR A 22 -8.69 -1.51 5.77
N ASP A 23 -8.03 -2.49 5.17
CA ASP A 23 -6.66 -2.87 5.51
C ASP A 23 -5.66 -1.73 5.28
N ILE A 24 -5.76 -1.05 4.13
CA ILE A 24 -4.89 0.08 3.79
C ILE A 24 -5.13 1.26 4.73
N ARG A 25 -6.39 1.55 5.09
CA ARG A 25 -6.72 2.57 6.10
C ARG A 25 -6.14 2.21 7.46
N GLY A 26 -6.27 0.95 7.88
CA GLY A 26 -5.67 0.46 9.11
C GLY A 26 -4.14 0.60 9.11
N MET A 27 -3.48 0.30 7.99
CA MET A 27 -2.04 0.52 7.81
C MET A 27 -1.67 2.01 7.98
N LEU A 28 -2.41 2.91 7.34
CA LEU A 28 -2.21 4.35 7.49
C LEU A 28 -2.39 4.80 8.94
N THR A 29 -3.47 4.38 9.61
CA THR A 29 -3.73 4.72 11.02
C THR A 29 -2.61 4.25 11.94
N ARG A 30 -2.13 3.01 11.77
CA ARG A 30 -0.98 2.49 12.55
C ARG A 30 0.28 3.31 12.32
N ASN A 31 0.54 3.70 11.07
CA ASN A 31 1.72 4.51 10.75
C ASN A 31 1.62 5.94 11.29
N GLN A 32 0.43 6.53 11.33
CA GLN A 32 0.19 7.83 11.95
C GLN A 32 0.36 7.81 13.48
N ALA A 33 0.04 6.69 14.13
CA ALA A 33 0.16 6.55 15.59
C ALA A 33 1.61 6.31 16.07
N ARG A 34 2.50 5.83 15.18
CA ARG A 34 3.91 5.57 15.52
C ARG A 34 4.73 6.87 15.52
N ALA A 35 5.51 7.09 16.57
CA ALA A 35 6.48 8.19 16.62
C ALA A 35 7.52 8.04 15.48
N LEU A 36 7.97 9.17 14.92
CA LEU A 36 9.00 9.22 13.87
C LEU A 36 8.63 8.45 12.59
N ASN A 37 7.34 8.40 12.22
CA ASN A 37 6.90 7.72 11.00
C ASN A 37 6.37 8.56 9.81
N PRO A 38 6.92 9.75 9.51
CA PRO A 38 6.35 10.61 8.46
C PRO A 38 6.46 10.01 7.06
N GLU A 39 7.56 9.35 6.71
CA GLU A 39 7.76 8.76 5.38
C GLU A 39 6.80 7.59 5.13
N SER A 40 6.72 6.60 6.03
CA SER A 40 5.80 5.47 5.84
C SER A 40 4.34 5.92 5.94
N THR A 41 4.03 6.96 6.71
CA THR A 41 2.71 7.60 6.71
C THR A 41 2.38 8.19 5.34
N GLU A 42 3.31 8.92 4.73
CA GLU A 42 3.11 9.52 3.42
C GLU A 42 2.96 8.45 2.33
N ILE A 43 3.82 7.43 2.33
CA ILE A 43 3.70 6.30 1.37
C ILE A 43 2.36 5.58 1.56
N SER A 44 1.93 5.34 2.80
CA SER A 44 0.62 4.72 3.09
C SER A 44 -0.54 5.57 2.57
N ARG A 45 -0.45 6.90 2.67
CA ARG A 45 -1.44 7.83 2.13
C ARG A 45 -1.49 7.79 0.60
N ILE A 46 -0.33 7.75 -0.06
CA ILE A 46 -0.21 7.61 -1.52
C ILE A 46 -0.86 6.31 -1.99
N ILE A 47 -0.61 5.20 -1.30
CA ILE A 47 -1.22 3.89 -1.58
C ILE A 47 -2.74 3.99 -1.48
N LEU A 48 -3.28 4.55 -0.39
CA LEU A 48 -4.72 4.69 -0.20
C LEU A 48 -5.38 5.53 -1.31
N ASN A 49 -4.79 6.68 -1.63
CA ASN A 49 -5.33 7.57 -2.66
C ASN A 49 -5.35 6.90 -4.04
N LEU A 50 -4.30 6.17 -4.39
CA LEU A 50 -4.26 5.43 -5.65
C LEU A 50 -5.26 4.27 -5.66
N PHE A 51 -5.38 3.54 -4.56
CA PHE A 51 -6.32 2.44 -4.44
C PHE A 51 -7.75 2.91 -4.65
N ILE A 52 -8.16 3.98 -3.96
CA ILE A 52 -9.48 4.59 -4.12
C ILE A 52 -9.68 5.04 -5.57
N LYS A 53 -8.71 5.74 -6.15
CA LYS A 53 -8.80 6.19 -7.55
C LYS A 53 -9.04 5.03 -8.51
N HIS A 54 -8.26 3.95 -8.40
CA HIS A 54 -8.39 2.79 -9.29
C HIS A 54 -9.67 2.00 -9.05
N LYS A 55 -10.12 1.89 -7.79
CA LYS A 55 -11.44 1.32 -7.44
C LYS A 55 -12.57 2.10 -8.11
N GLU A 56 -12.58 3.43 -7.99
CA GLU A 56 -13.63 4.26 -8.60
C GLU A 56 -13.57 4.20 -10.13
N GLN A 57 -12.39 4.13 -10.72
CA GLN A 57 -12.24 3.91 -12.17
C GLN A 57 -12.81 2.56 -12.62
N HIS A 58 -12.55 1.49 -11.86
CA HIS A 58 -13.12 0.17 -12.13
C HIS A 58 -14.65 0.21 -12.01
N LYS A 59 -15.17 0.82 -10.94
CA LYS A 59 -16.60 0.99 -10.72
C LYS A 59 -17.28 1.76 -11.86
N ALA A 60 -16.68 2.86 -12.31
CA ALA A 60 -17.22 3.69 -13.38
C ALA A 60 -17.18 3.00 -14.76
N ARG A 61 -16.13 2.23 -15.04
CA ARG A 61 -15.95 1.54 -16.34
C ARG A 61 -16.58 0.16 -16.37
N ASN A 62 -16.86 -0.42 -15.20
CA ASN A 62 -17.29 -1.79 -14.98
C ASN A 62 -16.40 -2.84 -15.67
N THR A 63 -15.12 -2.50 -15.85
CA THR A 63 -14.10 -3.38 -16.43
C THR A 63 -12.70 -2.93 -15.98
N TYR A 64 -11.73 -3.84 -16.09
CA TYR A 64 -10.32 -3.56 -15.83
C TYR A 64 -9.45 -4.23 -16.90
N SER A 65 -8.75 -3.42 -17.72
CA SER A 65 -7.90 -3.96 -18.78
C SER A 65 -6.66 -4.66 -18.22
N ASP A 66 -6.13 -5.64 -18.95
CA ASP A 66 -4.90 -6.35 -18.57
C ASP A 66 -3.69 -5.40 -18.46
N GLY A 67 -3.60 -4.42 -19.36
CA GLY A 67 -2.55 -3.41 -19.33
C GLY A 67 -2.58 -2.60 -18.03
N ASN A 68 -3.76 -2.09 -17.64
CA ASN A 68 -3.91 -1.35 -16.39
C ASN A 68 -3.66 -2.26 -15.19
N ALA A 69 -4.20 -3.49 -15.18
CA ALA A 69 -4.02 -4.44 -14.08
C ALA A 69 -2.54 -4.72 -13.82
N LYS A 70 -1.76 -4.92 -14.89
CA LYS A 70 -0.31 -5.14 -14.80
C LYS A 70 0.43 -3.90 -14.31
N LEU A 71 0.14 -2.72 -14.86
CA LEU A 71 0.80 -1.48 -14.47
C LEU A 71 0.52 -1.12 -13.01
N ASP A 72 -0.74 -1.19 -12.59
CA ASP A 72 -1.15 -0.82 -11.25
C ASP A 72 -0.60 -1.82 -10.22
N ARG A 73 -0.59 -3.13 -10.53
CA ARG A 73 0.04 -4.12 -9.66
C ARG A 73 1.53 -3.83 -9.44
N ASN A 74 2.27 -3.56 -10.51
CA ASN A 74 3.69 -3.21 -10.41
C ASN A 74 3.91 -1.92 -9.62
N ARG A 75 2.99 -0.95 -9.75
CA ARG A 75 3.04 0.28 -8.97
C ARG A 75 2.78 0.02 -7.49
N PHE A 76 1.73 -0.72 -7.14
CA PHE A 76 1.42 -1.07 -5.76
C PHE A 76 2.54 -1.90 -5.12
N ALA A 77 3.08 -2.91 -5.82
CA ALA A 77 4.19 -3.70 -5.32
C ALA A 77 5.40 -2.83 -4.94
N ARG A 78 5.76 -1.85 -5.79
CA ARG A 78 6.83 -0.90 -5.48
C ARG A 78 6.50 -0.02 -4.27
N LEU A 79 5.28 0.52 -4.20
CA LEU A 79 4.88 1.37 -3.08
C LEU A 79 4.86 0.62 -1.74
N PHE A 80 4.35 -0.61 -1.72
CA PHE A 80 4.37 -1.45 -0.52
C PHE A 80 5.79 -1.82 -0.11
N ALA A 81 6.65 -2.16 -1.07
CA ALA A 81 8.07 -2.40 -0.79
C ALA A 81 8.75 -1.15 -0.21
N SER A 82 8.49 0.04 -0.77
CA SER A 82 9.02 1.30 -0.22
C SER A 82 8.51 1.58 1.19
N ALA A 83 7.24 1.30 1.49
CA ALA A 83 6.71 1.44 2.84
C ALA A 83 7.42 0.50 3.83
N ALA A 84 7.64 -0.76 3.45
CA ALA A 84 8.34 -1.74 4.27
C ALA A 84 9.82 -1.37 4.48
N SER A 85 10.52 -0.93 3.44
CA SER A 85 11.91 -0.46 3.54
C SER A 85 12.04 0.77 4.44
N ALA A 86 11.09 1.71 4.37
CA ALA A 86 11.08 2.88 5.25
C ALA A 86 10.81 2.51 6.72
N GLU A 87 10.03 1.46 6.98
CA GLU A 87 9.85 0.92 8.35
C GLU A 87 11.13 0.22 8.85
N GLU A 88 11.82 -0.55 8.01
CA GLU A 88 13.03 -1.28 8.41
C GLU A 88 14.23 -0.35 8.67
N ALA A 89 14.45 0.65 7.81
CA ALA A 89 15.52 1.63 7.99
C ALA A 89 15.41 2.36 9.35
N LYS A 90 14.20 2.53 9.87
CA LYS A 90 13.96 3.13 11.19
C LYS A 90 14.43 2.23 12.32
N LYS A 91 14.23 0.92 12.23
CA LYS A 91 14.71 -0.03 13.24
C LYS A 91 16.24 0.04 13.36
N LEU A 92 16.95 0.01 12.23
CA LEU A 92 18.40 0.17 12.20
C LEU A 92 18.85 1.48 12.85
N SER A 93 18.20 2.61 12.55
CA SER A 93 18.55 3.90 13.16
C SER A 93 18.27 4.02 14.67
N VAL A 94 17.39 3.17 15.21
CA VAL A 94 17.13 3.09 16.66
C VAL A 94 18.16 2.18 17.32
N ASP A 95 18.49 1.06 16.70
CA ASP A 95 19.52 0.12 17.18
C ASP A 95 20.94 0.72 17.14
N ASP A 96 21.23 1.56 16.14
CA ASP A 96 22.51 2.28 16.01
C ASP A 96 22.66 3.44 17.02
N LYS A 97 21.59 3.81 17.74
CA LYS A 97 21.62 4.80 18.83
C LYS A 97 21.79 4.16 20.22
N ASP A 98 22.14 2.87 20.27
CA ASP A 98 22.55 2.23 21.52
C ASP A 98 23.98 2.65 21.88
N ASP A 99 24.08 3.76 22.61
CA ASP A 99 25.32 4.36 23.14
C ASP A 99 26.13 3.39 24.05
N SER A 100 25.62 2.18 24.33
CA SER A 100 26.35 1.17 25.09
C SER A 100 27.48 0.48 24.32
N LYS A 101 27.58 0.67 23.00
CA LYS A 101 28.63 0.05 22.16
C LYS A 101 29.93 0.84 22.02
N ASP A 102 29.97 2.08 22.49
CA ASP A 102 31.19 2.92 22.46
C ASP A 102 32.04 2.83 23.74
N SER A 103 31.75 1.87 24.63
CA SER A 103 32.54 1.63 25.84
C SER A 103 33.27 0.28 25.79
N LYS A 104 34.37 0.20 25.02
CA LYS A 104 35.52 -0.65 25.37
C LYS A 104 36.79 -0.35 24.59
#